data_AF-A0A6J1M7U4-F1
#
_entry.id   AF-A0A6J1M7U4-F1
#
_cell.length_a   1.000
_cell.length_b   1.000
_cell.length_c   1.000
_cell.angle_alpha   90.00
_cell.angle_beta   90.00
_cell.angle_gamma   90.00
#
_symmetry.space_group_name_H-M   'P 1'
#
loop_
_entity.id
_entity.type
_entity.pdbx_description
1 polymer ?
#
loop_
_entity_poly.entity_id
_entity_poly.type
_entity_poly.pdbx_seq_one_letter_code
_entity_poly.pdbx_strand_id
1 'polypeptide(L)'
;MFSISELCCMFCCPPCPGPIAAKLAFQPPEPTYKLTAADDTNIKYNLQLYDRAEWQYSEREKSKIEAFFTRTSRGNLITCTYIRCSKNAKYTLLFSHGNAVDLGQMSSFYLTLGSQINCNIFGYDYSGYGMSGGKPSEKNLYADIEAAWQAMRTRLNISPETIILYGQSIGTVPTVDLASRYEVGAVILHSPLMSGLRVVFRNTKRTWFFDAFPSIDKVAKVKSPVLVIHGTDDEVIDFSHGIGIYERCPKTVEPFWVEGAGHNDVELHPQYYERLRKFLSVELIK
;
A
#
# COMPACT_ATOMS: atom_id res chain seq x y z
N MET A 1 16.48 10.15 16.65
CA MET A 1 17.53 9.35 17.31
C MET A 1 16.90 8.80 18.60
N PHE A 2 16.62 7.50 18.65
CA PHE A 2 15.91 6.89 19.80
C PHE A 2 16.80 6.87 21.04
N SER A 3 16.20 7.06 22.21
CA SER A 3 16.93 6.94 23.48
C SER A 3 17.26 5.47 23.79
N ILE A 4 18.36 5.24 24.51
CA ILE A 4 18.74 3.89 25.00
C ILE A 4 17.60 3.26 25.83
N SER A 5 16.79 4.08 26.49
CA SER A 5 15.61 3.64 27.26
C SER A 5 14.50 3.07 26.37
N GLU A 6 14.22 3.69 25.23
CA GLU A 6 13.22 3.21 24.26
C GLU A 6 13.67 1.93 23.56
N LEU A 7 14.98 1.78 23.32
CA LEU A 7 15.57 0.54 22.84
C LEU A 7 15.53 -0.58 23.90
N CYS A 8 15.84 -0.30 25.17
CA CYS A 8 15.71 -1.29 26.25
C CYS A 8 14.27 -1.77 26.44
N CYS A 9 13.29 -0.86 26.35
CA CYS A 9 11.87 -1.21 26.41
C CYS A 9 11.37 -1.99 25.18
N MET A 10 12.11 -2.04 24.07
CA MET A 10 11.79 -2.88 22.91
C MET A 10 12.37 -4.30 23.00
N PHE A 11 13.48 -4.49 23.71
CA PHE A 11 14.28 -5.73 23.59
C PHE A 11 14.60 -6.45 24.90
N CYS A 12 14.51 -5.79 26.06
CA CYS A 12 14.90 -6.40 27.35
C CYS A 12 13.71 -6.96 28.16
N CYS A 13 12.47 -6.83 27.69
CA CYS A 13 11.28 -7.37 28.35
C CYS A 13 10.41 -8.19 27.38
N PRO A 14 10.59 -9.52 27.27
CA PRO A 14 9.60 -10.36 26.60
C PRO A 14 8.32 -10.44 27.46
N PRO A 15 7.11 -10.23 26.93
CA PRO A 15 6.75 -9.82 25.56
C PRO A 15 6.41 -8.33 25.53
N CYS A 16 7.16 -7.51 24.77
CA CYS A 16 6.74 -6.13 24.54
C CYS A 16 5.37 -6.16 23.84
N PRO A 17 4.33 -5.59 24.47
CA PRO A 17 2.97 -5.79 24.01
C PRO A 17 2.85 -5.11 22.65
N GLY A 18 2.25 -5.80 21.67
CA GLY A 18 2.03 -5.30 20.32
C GLY A 18 1.57 -3.84 20.15
N PRO A 19 0.89 -3.18 21.13
CA PRO A 19 0.58 -1.76 21.05
C PRO A 19 1.76 -0.80 20.91
N ILE A 20 2.94 -1.06 21.50
CA ILE A 20 4.07 -0.11 21.42
C ILE A 20 4.71 -0.17 20.03
N ALA A 21 5.00 -1.38 19.53
CA ALA A 21 5.52 -1.58 18.18
C ALA A 21 4.53 -1.06 17.12
N ALA A 22 3.22 -1.28 17.32
CA ALA A 22 2.19 -0.71 16.44
C ALA A 22 2.19 0.83 16.46
N LYS A 23 2.35 1.46 17.63
CA LYS A 23 2.39 2.93 17.73
C LYS A 23 3.64 3.55 17.08
N LEU A 24 4.75 2.80 17.01
CA LEU A 24 5.96 3.24 16.31
C LEU A 24 5.87 3.01 14.79
N ALA A 25 5.27 1.88 14.38
CA ALA A 25 5.16 1.50 12.97
C ALA A 25 4.04 2.23 12.22
N PHE A 26 2.97 2.62 12.90
CA PHE A 26 1.80 3.26 12.30
C PHE A 26 1.63 4.68 12.83
N GLN A 27 1.58 5.64 11.91
CA GLN A 27 1.40 7.05 12.19
C GLN A 27 0.17 7.55 11.40
N PRO A 28 -1.06 7.13 11.77
CA PRO A 28 -2.24 7.64 11.09
C PRO A 28 -2.30 9.18 11.23
N PRO A 29 -2.46 9.92 10.12
CA PRO A 29 -2.63 11.37 10.20
C PRO A 29 -3.98 11.71 10.82
N GLU A 30 -4.17 12.96 11.23
CA GLU A 30 -5.53 13.44 11.45
C GLU A 30 -6.30 13.36 10.12
N PRO A 31 -7.54 12.83 10.09
CA PRO A 31 -8.26 12.61 8.85
C PRO A 31 -8.33 13.88 7.99
N THR A 32 -7.99 13.75 6.72
CA THR A 32 -7.99 14.86 5.74
C THR A 32 -9.27 14.91 4.90
N TYR A 33 -10.15 13.93 5.11
CA TYR A 33 -11.44 13.85 4.45
C TYR A 33 -12.52 13.30 5.38
N LYS A 34 -13.77 13.42 4.93
CA LYS A 34 -14.91 12.71 5.49
C LYS A 34 -15.75 12.08 4.38
N LEU A 35 -16.51 11.05 4.76
CA LEU A 35 -17.52 10.45 3.90
C LEU A 35 -18.91 10.99 4.25
N THR A 36 -19.62 11.48 3.25
CA THR A 36 -21.04 11.86 3.36
C THR A 36 -21.87 10.91 2.50
N ALA A 37 -23.04 10.49 2.99
CA ALA A 37 -23.89 9.59 2.23
C ALA A 37 -24.27 10.25 0.90
N ALA A 38 -24.12 9.51 -0.21
CA ALA A 38 -24.49 10.00 -1.54
C ALA A 38 -26.01 9.92 -1.76
N ASP A 39 -26.68 9.04 -1.04
CA ASP A 39 -28.12 8.80 -1.04
C ASP A 39 -28.56 8.15 0.30
N ASP A 40 -29.87 7.95 0.47
CA ASP A 40 -30.45 7.36 1.69
C ASP A 40 -30.11 5.86 1.87
N THR A 41 -29.45 5.21 0.90
CA THR A 41 -29.14 3.78 0.98
C THR A 41 -27.95 3.48 1.87
N ASN A 42 -27.10 4.49 2.16
CA ASN A 42 -25.82 4.32 2.86
C ASN A 42 -24.87 3.30 2.21
N ILE A 43 -25.03 3.05 0.90
CA ILE A 43 -24.19 2.11 0.13
C ILE A 43 -23.05 2.85 -0.60
N LYS A 44 -23.27 4.12 -0.93
CA LYS A 44 -22.32 4.98 -1.63
C LYS A 44 -22.12 6.26 -0.86
N TYR A 45 -20.89 6.74 -0.86
CA TYR A 45 -20.48 7.93 -0.15
C TYR A 45 -19.71 8.85 -1.09
N ASN A 46 -19.89 10.16 -0.88
CA ASN A 46 -19.07 11.19 -1.45
C ASN A 46 -17.88 11.44 -0.54
N LEU A 47 -16.69 11.57 -1.13
CA LEU A 47 -15.48 11.95 -0.43
C LEU A 47 -15.39 13.48 -0.41
N GLN A 48 -15.49 14.07 0.79
CA GLN A 48 -15.33 15.50 1.01
C GLN A 48 -14.01 15.77 1.72
N LEU A 49 -13.12 16.51 1.06
CA LEU A 49 -11.84 16.93 1.64
C LEU A 49 -12.04 18.06 2.65
N TYR A 50 -11.26 18.04 3.72
CA TYR A 50 -11.09 19.16 4.63
C TYR A 50 -10.10 20.17 4.06
N ASP A 51 -10.10 21.40 4.58
CA ASP A 51 -9.22 22.49 4.11
C ASP A 51 -7.72 22.18 4.25
N ARG A 52 -7.38 21.25 5.14
CA ARG A 52 -6.01 20.74 5.33
C ARG A 52 -5.53 19.81 4.21
N ALA A 53 -6.44 19.32 3.37
CA ALA A 53 -6.04 18.65 2.14
C ALA A 53 -5.56 19.75 1.19
N GLU A 54 -4.27 19.76 0.88
CA GLU A 54 -3.60 20.81 0.09
C GLU A 54 -4.18 20.99 -1.33
N TRP A 55 -5.05 20.09 -1.77
CA TRP A 55 -5.64 20.08 -3.09
C TRP A 55 -7.15 19.84 -3.05
N GLN A 56 -7.91 20.73 -3.69
CA GLN A 56 -9.36 20.59 -3.84
C GLN A 56 -9.67 20.07 -5.25
N TYR A 57 -10.46 19.01 -5.34
CA TYR A 57 -10.89 18.47 -6.63
C TYR A 57 -11.85 19.40 -7.36
N SER A 58 -11.76 19.42 -8.68
CA SER A 58 -12.88 19.84 -9.53
C SER A 58 -14.05 18.85 -9.40
N GLU A 59 -15.29 19.31 -9.66
CA GLU A 59 -16.47 18.44 -9.70
C GLU A 59 -16.31 17.27 -10.69
N ARG A 60 -15.56 17.50 -11.78
CA ARG A 60 -15.21 16.47 -12.76
C ARG A 60 -14.37 15.36 -12.13
N GLU A 61 -13.41 15.68 -11.27
CA GLU A 61 -12.57 14.69 -10.60
C GLU A 61 -13.35 13.95 -9.53
N LYS A 62 -14.18 14.66 -8.74
CA LYS A 62 -15.07 14.03 -7.75
C LYS A 62 -15.97 12.97 -8.39
N SER A 63 -16.51 13.26 -9.58
CA SER A 63 -17.37 12.31 -10.31
C SER A 63 -16.70 10.97 -10.67
N LYS A 64 -15.37 10.90 -10.63
CA LYS A 64 -14.61 9.67 -10.89
C LYS A 64 -14.43 8.79 -9.65
N ILE A 65 -14.64 9.35 -8.46
CA ILE A 65 -14.33 8.71 -7.18
C ILE A 65 -15.64 8.16 -6.59
N GLU A 66 -15.70 6.85 -6.44
CA GLU A 66 -16.74 6.17 -5.66
C GLU A 66 -16.16 5.77 -4.31
N ALA A 67 -16.71 6.26 -3.19
CA ALA A 67 -16.28 5.86 -1.86
C ALA A 67 -17.34 4.99 -1.16
N PHE A 68 -16.89 4.03 -0.35
CA PHE A 68 -17.76 3.16 0.44
C PHE A 68 -16.99 2.52 1.61
N PHE A 69 -17.73 1.93 2.54
CA PHE A 69 -17.14 1.12 3.60
C PHE A 69 -17.21 -0.37 3.27
N THR A 70 -16.18 -1.11 3.69
CA THR A 70 -16.21 -2.58 3.71
C THR A 70 -15.88 -3.09 5.11
N ARG A 71 -16.43 -4.25 5.48
CA ARG A 71 -16.20 -4.87 6.78
C ARG A 71 -15.09 -5.91 6.69
N THR A 72 -14.11 -5.79 7.57
CA THR A 72 -13.01 -6.73 7.68
C THR A 72 -13.42 -7.99 8.46
N SER A 73 -12.68 -9.09 8.27
CA SER A 73 -12.85 -10.32 9.05
C SER A 73 -12.62 -10.13 10.56
N ARG A 74 -11.99 -9.00 10.94
CA ARG A 74 -11.75 -8.60 12.34
C ARG A 74 -12.79 -7.60 12.87
N GLY A 75 -13.85 -7.35 12.11
CA GLY A 75 -15.02 -6.56 12.53
C GLY A 75 -14.91 -5.06 12.30
N ASN A 76 -13.74 -4.54 11.92
CA ASN A 76 -13.56 -3.11 11.60
C ASN A 76 -14.27 -2.76 10.28
N LEU A 77 -14.84 -1.55 10.21
CA LEU A 77 -15.25 -0.93 8.96
C LEU A 77 -14.09 -0.10 8.45
N ILE A 78 -13.62 -0.38 7.24
CA ILE A 78 -12.58 0.40 6.58
C ILE A 78 -13.17 1.16 5.40
N THR A 79 -12.61 2.32 5.13
CA THR A 79 -12.96 3.14 3.98
C THR A 79 -12.22 2.67 2.73
N CYS A 80 -12.93 2.60 1.61
CA CYS A 80 -12.39 2.32 0.29
C CYS A 80 -12.81 3.40 -0.70
N THR A 81 -11.96 3.64 -1.70
CA THR A 81 -12.25 4.45 -2.88
C THR A 81 -11.98 3.65 -4.15
N TYR A 82 -12.86 3.77 -5.12
CA TYR A 82 -12.65 3.28 -6.47
C TYR A 82 -12.67 4.47 -7.45
N ILE A 83 -11.54 4.69 -8.10
CA ILE A 83 -11.29 5.84 -8.95
C ILE A 83 -11.18 5.38 -10.40
N ARG A 84 -12.16 5.81 -11.21
CA ARG A 84 -12.22 5.52 -12.65
C ARG A 84 -11.36 6.51 -13.42
N CYS A 85 -10.05 6.27 -13.48
CA CYS A 85 -9.09 7.17 -14.11
C CYS A 85 -9.12 7.11 -15.65
N SER A 86 -9.46 5.96 -16.23
CA SER A 86 -9.55 5.78 -17.68
C SER A 86 -10.79 4.97 -18.11
N LYS A 87 -11.35 5.31 -19.27
CA LYS A 87 -12.55 4.66 -19.82
C LYS A 87 -12.28 3.24 -20.34
N ASN A 88 -11.05 2.96 -20.76
CA ASN A 88 -10.61 1.69 -21.34
C ASN A 88 -9.46 1.06 -20.54
N ALA A 89 -9.40 1.35 -19.24
CA ALA A 89 -8.44 0.72 -18.34
C ALA A 89 -8.63 -0.80 -18.35
N LYS A 90 -7.59 -1.55 -18.77
CA LYS A 90 -7.56 -3.01 -18.68
C LYS A 90 -7.38 -3.49 -17.25
N TYR A 91 -6.58 -2.77 -16.48
CA TYR A 91 -6.18 -3.15 -15.13
C TYR A 91 -6.74 -2.19 -14.09
N THR A 92 -6.96 -2.71 -12.88
CA THR A 92 -7.22 -1.90 -11.69
C THR A 92 -6.14 -2.17 -10.65
N LEU A 93 -5.51 -1.11 -10.13
CA LEU A 93 -4.54 -1.21 -9.06
C LEU A 93 -5.27 -1.32 -7.72
N LEU A 94 -5.00 -2.34 -6.91
CA LEU A 94 -5.30 -2.33 -5.48
C LEU A 94 -4.11 -1.68 -4.78
N PHE A 95 -4.27 -0.43 -4.34
CA PHE A 95 -3.19 0.39 -3.80
C PHE A 95 -3.19 0.39 -2.26
N SER A 96 -2.14 -0.17 -1.68
CA SER A 96 -1.82 -0.09 -0.25
C SER A 96 -0.85 1.08 -0.03
N HIS A 97 -1.36 2.16 0.55
CA HIS A 97 -0.62 3.42 0.72
C HIS A 97 0.51 3.35 1.76
N GLY A 98 1.40 4.34 1.75
CA GLY A 98 2.46 4.49 2.73
C GLY A 98 1.94 4.82 4.14
N ASN A 99 2.87 5.02 5.07
CA ASN A 99 2.54 5.52 6.40
C ASN A 99 2.21 7.02 6.35
N ALA A 100 1.64 7.59 7.42
CA ALA A 100 1.41 9.03 7.57
C ALA A 100 0.59 9.72 6.46
N VAL A 101 -0.17 8.93 5.69
CA VAL A 101 -1.10 9.41 4.66
C VAL A 101 -2.45 8.71 4.79
N ASP A 102 -3.51 9.35 4.32
CA ASP A 102 -4.84 8.75 4.16
C ASP A 102 -5.35 8.88 2.71
N LEU A 103 -6.52 8.31 2.42
CA LEU A 103 -7.11 8.39 1.08
C LEU A 103 -7.39 9.81 0.58
N GLY A 104 -7.61 10.77 1.48
CA GLY A 104 -7.80 12.16 1.10
C GLY A 104 -6.51 12.74 0.51
N GLN A 105 -5.37 12.52 1.17
CA GLN A 105 -4.05 12.97 0.69
C GLN A 105 -3.60 12.21 -0.57
N MET A 106 -3.87 10.90 -0.65
CA MET A 106 -3.42 10.07 -1.77
C MET A 106 -4.19 10.29 -3.08
N SER A 107 -5.32 10.97 -3.02
CA SER A 107 -6.26 11.03 -4.11
C SER A 107 -5.79 11.70 -5.39
N SER A 108 -5.09 12.83 -5.27
CA SER A 108 -4.50 13.56 -6.40
C SER A 108 -3.46 12.69 -7.10
N PHE A 109 -2.62 12.04 -6.29
CA PHE A 109 -1.64 11.07 -6.76
C PHE A 109 -2.32 9.91 -7.49
N TYR A 110 -3.41 9.34 -6.96
CA TYR A 110 -4.13 8.25 -7.62
C TYR A 110 -4.74 8.65 -8.97
N LEU A 111 -5.34 9.85 -9.06
CA LEU A 111 -5.88 10.37 -10.32
C LEU A 111 -4.78 10.51 -11.37
N THR A 112 -3.64 11.09 -10.98
CA THR A 112 -2.49 11.30 -11.86
C THR A 112 -1.88 9.97 -12.27
N LEU A 113 -1.58 9.09 -11.31
CA LEU A 113 -1.04 7.76 -11.54
C LEU A 113 -1.92 6.98 -12.51
N GLY A 114 -3.19 6.77 -12.17
CA GLY A 114 -4.10 5.98 -13.00
C GLY A 114 -4.24 6.52 -14.42
N SER A 115 -4.24 7.85 -14.59
CA SER A 115 -4.23 8.48 -15.92
C SER A 115 -2.92 8.23 -16.69
N GLN A 116 -1.77 8.34 -16.02
CA GLN A 116 -0.45 8.18 -16.64
C GLN A 116 -0.17 6.74 -17.09
N ILE A 117 -0.73 5.75 -16.38
CA ILE A 117 -0.51 4.32 -16.66
C ILE A 117 -1.74 3.59 -17.21
N ASN A 118 -2.79 4.33 -17.58
CA ASN A 118 -4.05 3.81 -18.12
C ASN A 118 -4.70 2.69 -17.25
N CYS A 119 -4.80 2.94 -15.94
CA CYS A 119 -5.40 2.01 -14.99
C CYS A 119 -6.41 2.70 -14.08
N ASN A 120 -7.42 1.96 -13.61
CA ASN A 120 -8.24 2.42 -12.49
C ASN A 120 -7.51 2.18 -11.17
N ILE A 121 -7.86 2.92 -10.12
CA ILE A 121 -7.24 2.78 -8.80
C ILE A 121 -8.31 2.41 -7.78
N PHE A 122 -8.04 1.38 -6.99
CA PHE A 122 -8.78 1.03 -5.79
C PHE A 122 -7.88 1.32 -4.58
N GLY A 123 -8.22 2.34 -3.81
CA GLY A 123 -7.55 2.68 -2.56
C GLY A 123 -8.38 2.21 -1.35
N TYR A 124 -7.70 1.95 -0.23
CA TYR A 124 -8.35 1.74 1.06
C TYR A 124 -7.50 2.32 2.19
N ASP A 125 -8.13 2.81 3.26
CA ASP A 125 -7.43 3.20 4.48
C ASP A 125 -7.32 2.00 5.42
N TYR A 126 -6.18 1.86 6.08
CA TYR A 126 -5.99 0.86 7.13
C TYR A 126 -6.91 1.10 8.34
N SER A 127 -7.18 0.07 9.12
CA SER A 127 -7.89 0.19 10.39
C SER A 127 -7.24 1.28 11.28
N GLY A 128 -7.99 2.31 11.65
CA GLY A 128 -7.51 3.46 12.42
C GLY A 128 -6.86 4.59 11.61
N TYR A 129 -6.93 4.55 10.28
CA TYR A 129 -6.52 5.64 9.37
C TYR A 129 -7.75 6.32 8.76
N GLY A 130 -7.66 7.61 8.47
CA GLY A 130 -8.73 8.37 7.82
C GLY A 130 -10.09 8.17 8.52
N MET A 131 -11.08 7.73 7.75
CA MET A 131 -12.42 7.43 8.27
C MET A 131 -12.63 5.94 8.65
N SER A 132 -11.59 5.11 8.56
CA SER A 132 -11.62 3.71 8.98
C SER A 132 -11.66 3.58 10.51
N GLY A 133 -12.55 2.72 11.00
CA GLY A 133 -12.61 2.38 12.42
C GLY A 133 -11.48 1.45 12.88
N GLY A 134 -11.50 1.09 14.16
CA GLY A 134 -10.53 0.16 14.74
C GLY A 134 -9.21 0.83 15.14
N LYS A 135 -8.13 0.05 15.13
CA LYS A 135 -6.77 0.51 15.48
C LYS A 135 -5.72 -0.09 14.54
N PRO A 136 -4.61 0.60 14.27
CA PRO A 136 -3.54 0.03 13.47
C PRO A 136 -2.88 -1.16 14.16
N SER A 137 -2.69 -2.25 13.42
CA SER A 137 -1.88 -3.40 13.83
C SER A 137 -1.57 -4.26 12.61
N GLU A 138 -0.51 -5.07 12.67
CA GLU A 138 -0.18 -6.00 11.59
C GLU A 138 -1.34 -6.94 11.21
N LYS A 139 -2.05 -7.48 12.22
CA LYS A 139 -3.19 -8.36 12.00
C LYS A 139 -4.36 -7.65 11.32
N ASN A 140 -4.58 -6.37 11.64
CA ASN A 140 -5.61 -5.59 10.96
C ASN A 140 -5.15 -5.26 9.54
N LEU A 141 -3.89 -4.89 9.33
CA LEU A 141 -3.33 -4.60 8.00
C LEU A 141 -3.59 -5.73 6.99
N TYR A 142 -3.39 -6.99 7.41
CA TYR A 142 -3.73 -8.17 6.60
C TYR A 142 -5.24 -8.37 6.40
N ALA A 143 -6.05 -8.11 7.42
CA ALA A 143 -7.52 -8.21 7.32
C ALA A 143 -8.12 -7.08 6.46
N ASP A 144 -7.49 -5.91 6.46
CA ASP A 144 -7.90 -4.73 5.71
C ASP A 144 -7.72 -4.95 4.22
N ILE A 145 -6.53 -5.41 3.78
CA ILE A 145 -6.29 -5.72 2.36
C ILE A 145 -7.17 -6.88 1.87
N GLU A 146 -7.42 -7.89 2.71
CA GLU A 146 -8.34 -8.97 2.36
C GLU A 146 -9.76 -8.42 2.12
N ALA A 147 -10.23 -7.51 2.97
CA ALA A 147 -11.54 -6.90 2.79
C ALA A 147 -11.63 -6.04 1.52
N ALA A 148 -10.56 -5.30 1.19
CA ALA A 148 -10.44 -4.54 -0.04
C ALA A 148 -10.45 -5.47 -1.28
N TRP A 149 -9.66 -6.55 -1.24
CA TRP A 149 -9.63 -7.59 -2.26
C TRP A 149 -11.01 -8.22 -2.51
N GLN A 150 -11.72 -8.61 -1.45
CA GLN A 150 -13.07 -9.15 -1.58
C GLN A 150 -14.04 -8.10 -2.11
N ALA A 151 -13.93 -6.83 -1.72
CA ALA A 151 -14.77 -5.76 -2.25
C ALA A 151 -14.58 -5.57 -3.77
N MET A 152 -13.33 -5.57 -4.27
CA MET A 152 -13.07 -5.52 -5.71
C MET A 152 -13.73 -6.69 -6.46
N ARG A 153 -13.63 -7.91 -5.92
CA ARG A 153 -14.15 -9.11 -6.59
C ARG A 153 -15.66 -9.23 -6.53
N THR A 154 -16.26 -8.93 -5.40
CA THR A 154 -17.69 -9.19 -5.16
C THR A 154 -18.58 -8.00 -5.44
N ARG A 155 -18.13 -6.78 -5.09
CA ARG A 155 -18.90 -5.55 -5.32
C ARG A 155 -18.66 -4.98 -6.70
N LEU A 156 -17.39 -4.92 -7.13
CA LEU A 156 -17.01 -4.33 -8.41
C LEU A 156 -16.89 -5.35 -9.55
N ASN A 157 -17.00 -6.65 -9.24
CA ASN A 157 -16.89 -7.75 -10.20
C ASN A 157 -15.61 -7.70 -11.05
N ILE A 158 -14.48 -7.33 -10.42
CA ILE A 158 -13.17 -7.26 -11.08
C ILE A 158 -12.50 -8.62 -10.96
N SER A 159 -12.08 -9.20 -12.09
CA SER A 159 -11.42 -10.50 -12.11
C SER A 159 -9.97 -10.42 -11.59
N PRO A 160 -9.50 -11.40 -10.79
CA PRO A 160 -8.14 -11.47 -10.24
C PRO A 160 -7.00 -11.16 -11.22
N GLU A 161 -7.08 -11.69 -12.44
CA GLU A 161 -6.09 -11.53 -13.51
C GLU A 161 -5.99 -10.09 -14.04
N THR A 162 -6.97 -9.25 -13.74
CA THR A 162 -6.97 -7.81 -14.09
C THR A 162 -6.65 -6.90 -12.90
N ILE A 163 -6.37 -7.49 -11.72
CA ILE A 163 -5.98 -6.76 -10.52
C ILE A 163 -4.46 -6.73 -10.44
N ILE A 164 -3.90 -5.54 -10.29
CA ILE A 164 -2.48 -5.33 -9.99
C ILE A 164 -2.38 -4.89 -8.53
N LEU A 165 -1.63 -5.61 -7.71
CA LEU A 165 -1.40 -5.16 -6.34
C LEU A 165 -0.27 -4.13 -6.35
N TYR A 166 -0.47 -2.99 -5.70
CA TYR A 166 0.54 -1.95 -5.56
C TYR A 166 0.72 -1.62 -4.08
N GLY A 167 1.90 -1.86 -3.54
CA GLY A 167 2.25 -1.43 -2.18
C GLY A 167 3.36 -0.39 -2.19
N GLN A 168 3.22 0.65 -1.37
CA GLN A 168 4.29 1.64 -1.13
C GLN A 168 4.73 1.59 0.33
N SER A 169 6.04 1.50 0.57
CA SER A 169 6.63 1.48 1.91
C SER A 169 5.95 0.43 2.81
N ILE A 170 5.37 0.81 3.95
CA ILE A 170 4.61 -0.12 4.81
C ILE A 170 3.47 -0.84 4.07
N GLY A 171 2.89 -0.25 3.03
CA GLY A 171 1.87 -0.86 2.18
C GLY A 171 2.35 -2.09 1.39
N THR A 172 3.67 -2.30 1.26
CA THR A 172 4.18 -3.55 0.65
C THR A 172 3.93 -4.76 1.53
N VAL A 173 3.78 -4.58 2.84
CA VAL A 173 3.54 -5.67 3.81
C VAL A 173 2.22 -6.40 3.55
N PRO A 174 1.05 -5.73 3.53
CA PRO A 174 -0.21 -6.40 3.19
C PRO A 174 -0.24 -6.85 1.74
N THR A 175 0.40 -6.10 0.83
CA THR A 175 0.51 -6.46 -0.58
C THR A 175 1.19 -7.82 -0.77
N VAL A 176 2.36 -8.01 -0.15
CA VAL A 176 3.08 -9.30 -0.20
C VAL A 176 2.30 -10.41 0.49
N ASP A 177 1.64 -10.13 1.62
CA ASP A 177 0.81 -11.13 2.29
C ASP A 177 -0.33 -11.63 1.39
N LEU A 178 -1.07 -10.73 0.76
CA LEU A 178 -2.16 -11.09 -0.14
C LEU A 178 -1.62 -11.83 -1.37
N ALA A 179 -0.56 -11.32 -2.00
CA ALA A 179 0.07 -11.93 -3.18
C ALA A 179 0.67 -13.32 -2.91
N SER A 180 1.03 -13.61 -1.65
CA SER A 180 1.52 -14.93 -1.25
C SER A 180 0.42 -16.00 -1.17
N ARG A 181 -0.86 -15.57 -1.16
CA ARG A 181 -2.05 -16.42 -1.02
C ARG A 181 -2.89 -16.47 -2.29
N TYR A 182 -2.89 -15.41 -3.10
CA TYR A 182 -3.67 -15.31 -4.33
C TYR A 182 -2.80 -14.95 -5.53
N GLU A 183 -3.12 -15.57 -6.67
CA GLU A 183 -2.57 -15.14 -7.96
C GLU A 183 -3.38 -13.94 -8.47
N VAL A 184 -2.66 -12.97 -9.02
CA VAL A 184 -3.14 -11.67 -9.49
C VAL A 184 -2.45 -11.33 -10.80
N GLY A 185 -2.94 -10.34 -11.54
CA GLY A 185 -2.32 -9.91 -12.80
C GLY A 185 -0.83 -9.58 -12.64
N ALA A 186 -0.48 -8.81 -11.60
CA ALA A 186 0.90 -8.56 -11.19
C ALA A 186 1.00 -7.93 -9.79
N VAL A 187 2.22 -7.74 -9.31
CA VAL A 187 2.54 -7.04 -8.07
C VAL A 187 3.58 -5.95 -8.33
N ILE A 188 3.37 -4.77 -7.77
CA ILE A 188 4.33 -3.68 -7.74
C ILE A 188 4.67 -3.39 -6.29
N LEU A 189 5.95 -3.50 -5.95
CA LEU A 189 6.49 -3.25 -4.62
C LEU A 189 7.38 -2.00 -4.67
N HIS A 190 6.89 -0.89 -4.14
CA HIS A 190 7.59 0.39 -4.10
C HIS A 190 8.21 0.62 -2.72
N SER A 191 9.54 0.69 -2.67
CA SER A 191 10.36 0.78 -1.46
C SER A 191 9.98 -0.26 -0.40
N PRO A 192 9.98 -1.57 -0.75
CA PRO A 192 9.51 -2.61 0.15
C PRO A 192 10.43 -2.82 1.34
N LEU A 193 9.86 -3.24 2.47
CA LEU A 193 10.63 -3.73 3.61
C LEU A 193 10.66 -5.26 3.69
N MET A 194 11.84 -5.81 4.01
CA MET A 194 12.02 -7.24 4.30
C MET A 194 11.34 -7.67 5.60
N SER A 195 11.56 -6.91 6.68
CA SER A 195 10.89 -7.04 7.98
C SER A 195 11.15 -5.81 8.86
N GLY A 196 10.37 -5.64 9.92
CA GLY A 196 10.50 -4.52 10.85
C GLY A 196 11.86 -4.50 11.57
N LEU A 197 12.36 -5.65 12.01
CA LEU A 197 13.69 -5.70 12.64
C LEU A 197 14.81 -5.35 11.66
N ARG A 198 14.68 -5.67 10.37
CA ARG A 198 15.68 -5.31 9.35
C ARG A 198 15.70 -3.81 9.05
N VAL A 199 14.55 -3.13 9.16
CA VAL A 199 14.48 -1.66 9.05
C VAL A 199 15.25 -1.01 10.20
N VAL A 200 15.05 -1.47 11.43
CA VAL A 200 15.70 -0.89 12.62
C VAL A 200 17.17 -1.31 12.74
N PHE A 201 17.48 -2.57 12.43
CA PHE A 201 18.81 -3.16 12.53
C PHE A 201 19.25 -3.74 11.19
N ARG A 202 19.88 -2.91 10.37
CA ARG A 202 20.27 -3.21 8.97
C ARG A 202 21.10 -4.49 8.79
N ASN A 203 21.88 -4.89 9.80
CA ASN A 203 22.71 -6.10 9.76
C ASN A 203 21.96 -7.40 10.09
N THR A 204 20.65 -7.34 10.36
CA THR A 204 19.86 -8.51 10.75
C THR A 204 19.63 -9.45 9.56
N LYS A 205 20.22 -10.65 9.61
CA LYS A 205 20.04 -11.67 8.55
C LYS A 205 18.94 -12.70 8.85
N ARG A 206 18.52 -12.83 10.12
CA ARG A 206 17.56 -13.84 10.58
C ARG A 206 16.19 -13.22 10.86
N THR A 207 15.12 -13.92 10.50
CA THR A 207 13.76 -13.58 10.92
C THR A 207 13.47 -14.24 12.28
N TRP A 208 13.00 -13.46 13.25
CA TRP A 208 12.69 -13.92 14.61
C TRP A 208 11.16 -14.03 14.79
N PHE A 209 10.70 -14.83 15.77
CA PHE A 209 9.26 -15.05 15.98
C PHE A 209 8.48 -13.79 16.39
N PHE A 210 9.19 -12.76 16.88
CA PHE A 210 8.66 -11.45 17.27
C PHE A 210 8.94 -10.37 16.22
N ASP A 211 9.51 -10.74 15.07
CA ASP A 211 9.76 -9.80 13.98
C ASP A 211 8.43 -9.38 13.36
N ALA A 212 8.18 -8.07 13.32
CA ALA A 212 6.98 -7.53 12.70
C ALA A 212 7.13 -7.55 11.18
N PHE A 213 6.04 -7.82 10.47
CA PHE A 213 5.97 -7.69 9.02
C PHE A 213 7.02 -8.50 8.24
N PRO A 214 7.17 -9.83 8.47
CA PRO A 214 8.21 -10.64 7.82
C PRO A 214 7.91 -10.91 6.34
N SER A 215 7.88 -9.87 5.50
CA SER A 215 7.63 -9.92 4.06
C SER A 215 8.63 -10.83 3.34
N ILE A 216 9.88 -10.85 3.79
CA ILE A 216 10.95 -11.68 3.21
C ILE A 216 10.64 -13.18 3.28
N ASP A 217 9.90 -13.63 4.30
CA ASP A 217 9.49 -15.03 4.45
C ASP A 217 8.28 -15.38 3.57
N LYS A 218 7.51 -14.36 3.17
CA LYS A 218 6.27 -14.51 2.37
C LYS A 218 6.51 -14.34 0.87
N VAL A 219 7.44 -13.47 0.47
CA VAL A 219 7.65 -13.09 -0.93
C VAL A 219 8.03 -14.26 -1.84
N ALA A 220 8.71 -15.27 -1.29
CA ALA A 220 9.05 -16.49 -2.02
C ALA A 220 7.83 -17.30 -2.51
N LYS A 221 6.64 -17.02 -1.96
CA LYS A 221 5.37 -17.68 -2.35
C LYS A 221 4.60 -16.87 -3.40
N VAL A 222 5.03 -15.67 -3.75
CA VAL A 222 4.36 -14.82 -4.74
C VAL A 222 4.60 -15.41 -6.13
N LYS A 223 3.52 -15.85 -6.78
CA LYS A 223 3.57 -16.52 -8.09
C LYS A 223 3.28 -15.58 -9.27
N SER A 224 2.77 -14.39 -9.01
CA SER A 224 2.50 -13.37 -10.03
C SER A 224 3.80 -12.67 -10.45
N PRO A 225 3.86 -12.05 -11.65
CA PRO A 225 4.97 -11.18 -12.03
C PRO A 225 5.13 -10.02 -11.03
N VAL A 226 6.36 -9.72 -10.65
CA VAL A 226 6.66 -8.69 -9.64
C VAL A 226 7.63 -7.64 -10.17
N LEU A 227 7.23 -6.37 -10.10
CA LEU A 227 8.12 -5.22 -10.28
C LEU A 227 8.51 -4.69 -8.90
N VAL A 228 9.81 -4.58 -8.65
CA VAL A 228 10.35 -3.89 -7.47
C VAL A 228 10.88 -2.52 -7.89
N ILE A 229 10.50 -1.48 -7.15
CA ILE A 229 10.92 -0.09 -7.35
C ILE A 229 11.57 0.38 -6.05
N HIS A 230 12.75 1.00 -6.10
CA HIS A 230 13.43 1.51 -4.91
C HIS A 230 14.42 2.62 -5.27
N GLY A 231 14.48 3.68 -4.46
CA GLY A 231 15.55 4.68 -4.55
C GLY A 231 16.87 4.16 -3.97
N THR A 232 18.00 4.50 -4.60
CA THR A 232 19.31 4.02 -4.14
C THR A 232 19.76 4.68 -2.84
N ASP A 233 19.24 5.88 -2.55
CA ASP A 233 19.63 6.74 -1.44
C ASP A 233 18.52 6.79 -0.37
N ASP A 234 17.67 5.75 -0.33
CA ASP A 234 16.58 5.63 0.63
C ASP A 234 17.09 5.45 2.07
N GLU A 235 17.02 6.53 2.86
CA GLU A 235 17.45 6.53 4.26
C GLU A 235 16.40 5.96 5.24
N VAL A 236 15.15 5.80 4.80
CA VAL A 236 14.04 5.31 5.64
C VAL A 236 13.99 3.79 5.57
N ILE A 237 13.95 3.24 4.36
CA ILE A 237 14.00 1.81 4.07
C ILE A 237 15.23 1.59 3.18
N ASP A 238 16.34 1.21 3.80
CA ASP A 238 17.61 1.00 3.12
C ASP A 238 17.45 0.18 1.83
N PHE A 239 18.14 0.60 0.76
CA PHE A 239 18.07 -0.02 -0.57
C PHE A 239 18.29 -1.54 -0.57
N SER A 240 19.06 -2.07 0.40
CA SER A 240 19.23 -3.51 0.59
C SER A 240 17.92 -4.27 0.78
N HIS A 241 16.85 -3.63 1.25
CA HIS A 241 15.52 -4.24 1.34
C HIS A 241 14.90 -4.50 -0.03
N GLY A 242 15.01 -3.54 -0.96
CA GLY A 242 14.58 -3.70 -2.35
C GLY A 242 15.32 -4.84 -3.03
N ILE A 243 16.65 -4.89 -2.87
CA ILE A 243 17.49 -5.98 -3.38
C ILE A 243 17.07 -7.32 -2.79
N GLY A 244 16.97 -7.43 -1.47
CA GLY A 244 16.65 -8.70 -0.81
C GLY A 244 15.25 -9.24 -1.17
N ILE A 245 14.27 -8.36 -1.34
CA ILE A 245 12.93 -8.73 -1.83
C ILE A 245 13.00 -9.16 -3.30
N TYR A 246 13.73 -8.43 -4.15
CA TYR A 246 13.90 -8.76 -5.56
C TYR A 246 14.55 -10.13 -5.77
N GLU A 247 15.65 -10.40 -5.06
CA GLU A 247 16.38 -11.67 -5.16
C GLU A 247 15.59 -12.88 -4.63
N ARG A 248 14.73 -12.65 -3.63
CA ARG A 248 13.94 -13.72 -3.00
C ARG A 248 12.63 -14.02 -3.72
N CYS A 249 12.16 -13.11 -4.56
CA CYS A 249 10.91 -13.24 -5.29
C CYS A 249 11.12 -14.04 -6.59
N PRO A 250 10.33 -15.10 -6.84
CA PRO A 250 10.63 -16.06 -7.92
C PRO A 250 10.31 -15.57 -9.33
N LYS A 251 9.48 -14.53 -9.48
CA LYS A 251 9.02 -14.02 -10.79
C LYS A 251 9.19 -12.51 -10.92
N THR A 252 10.36 -12.01 -10.56
CA THR A 252 10.66 -10.60 -10.76
C THR A 252 10.93 -10.29 -12.23
N VAL A 253 10.39 -9.14 -12.67
CA VAL A 253 10.83 -8.51 -13.92
C VAL A 253 12.01 -7.58 -13.65
N GLU A 254 12.58 -6.98 -14.68
CA GLU A 254 13.64 -5.97 -14.54
C GLU A 254 13.24 -4.91 -13.48
N PRO A 255 13.99 -4.74 -12.40
CA PRO A 255 13.60 -3.82 -11.34
C PRO A 255 13.76 -2.36 -11.79
N PHE A 256 13.29 -1.42 -10.97
CA PHE A 256 13.52 0.01 -11.19
C PHE A 256 14.22 0.61 -10.00
N TRP A 257 15.54 0.62 -10.09
CA TRP A 257 16.44 1.29 -9.16
C TRP A 257 16.59 2.74 -9.61
N VAL A 258 16.18 3.66 -8.74
CA VAL A 258 16.18 5.08 -9.06
C VAL A 258 17.40 5.72 -8.43
N GLU A 259 18.43 5.90 -9.25
CA GLU A 259 19.72 6.45 -8.83
C GLU A 259 19.53 7.85 -8.22
N GLY A 260 20.04 8.04 -7.00
CA GLY A 260 20.00 9.28 -6.23
C GLY A 260 18.65 9.62 -5.60
N ALA A 261 17.63 8.78 -5.79
CA ALA A 261 16.31 8.99 -5.16
C ALA A 261 16.32 8.47 -3.71
N GLY A 262 15.67 9.22 -2.82
CA GLY A 262 15.34 8.82 -1.46
C GLY A 262 13.99 8.08 -1.35
N HIS A 263 13.39 8.10 -0.16
CA HIS A 263 12.15 7.36 0.11
C HIS A 263 10.88 7.98 -0.51
N ASN A 264 10.86 9.31 -0.65
CA ASN A 264 9.64 10.09 -0.92
C ASN A 264 9.72 10.92 -2.21
N ASP A 265 10.73 10.70 -3.04
CA ASP A 265 10.95 11.45 -4.28
C ASP A 265 11.00 10.55 -5.52
N VAL A 266 10.94 9.22 -5.38
CA VAL A 266 10.97 8.26 -6.50
C VAL A 266 9.92 8.59 -7.57
N GLU A 267 8.69 8.92 -7.17
CA GLU A 267 7.61 9.28 -8.09
C GLU A 267 7.84 10.61 -8.84
N LEU A 268 8.78 11.45 -8.39
CA LEU A 268 9.14 12.70 -9.05
C LEU A 268 10.09 12.46 -10.23
N HIS A 269 10.71 11.28 -10.32
CA HIS A 269 11.60 10.94 -11.42
C HIS A 269 10.83 10.63 -12.71
N PRO A 270 11.19 11.24 -13.87
CA PRO A 270 10.46 11.06 -15.13
C PRO A 270 10.28 9.60 -15.57
N GLN A 271 11.27 8.76 -15.27
CA GLN A 271 11.30 7.34 -15.66
C GLN A 271 10.25 6.50 -14.90
N TYR A 272 9.70 7.00 -13.79
CA TYR A 272 8.74 6.26 -12.95
C TYR A 272 7.51 5.81 -13.76
N TYR A 273 6.83 6.73 -14.44
CA TYR A 273 5.66 6.37 -15.25
C TYR A 273 6.03 5.56 -16.49
N GLU A 274 7.21 5.80 -17.08
CA GLU A 274 7.70 5.03 -18.23
C GLU A 274 7.92 3.56 -17.88
N ARG A 275 8.58 3.29 -16.74
CA ARG A 275 8.80 1.93 -16.26
C ARG A 275 7.48 1.23 -15.96
N LEU A 276 6.56 1.90 -15.28
CA LEU A 276 5.24 1.34 -14.96
C LEU A 276 4.45 1.00 -16.23
N ARG A 277 4.46 1.88 -17.24
CA ARG A 277 3.84 1.61 -18.55
C ARG A 277 4.49 0.42 -19.25
N LYS A 278 5.83 0.34 -19.27
CA LYS A 278 6.57 -0.80 -19.82
C LYS A 278 6.15 -2.11 -19.15
N PHE A 279 6.06 -2.12 -17.82
CA PHE A 279 5.62 -3.30 -17.08
C PHE A 279 4.21 -3.73 -17.51
N LEU A 280 3.25 -2.81 -17.40
CA LEU A 280 1.83 -3.14 -17.57
C LEU A 280 1.44 -3.43 -19.03
N SER A 281 2.04 -2.72 -19.99
CA SER A 281 1.61 -2.75 -21.40
C SER A 281 2.51 -3.60 -22.29
N VAL A 282 3.70 -3.99 -21.83
CA VAL A 282 4.65 -4.79 -22.62
C VAL A 282 4.99 -6.10 -21.92
N GLU A 283 5.37 -6.05 -20.65
CA GLU A 283 5.87 -7.25 -19.95
C GLU A 283 4.73 -8.18 -19.53
N LEU A 284 3.54 -7.66 -19.18
CA LEU A 284 2.38 -8.48 -18.80
C LEU A 284 1.55 -9.02 -19.98
N ILE A 285 1.85 -8.63 -21.21
CA ILE A 285 1.11 -9.08 -22.42
C ILE A 285 1.85 -10.21 -23.16
N LYS A 286 3.14 -10.39 -22.85
CA LYS A 286 3.99 -11.44 -23.42
C LYS A 286 3.79 -12.77 -22.70
#